data_AF-A0A945C5V0-F1
#
_entry.id   AF-A0A945C5V0-F1
#
_cell.length_a   1.000
_cell.length_b   1.000
_cell.length_c   1.000
_cell.angle_alpha   90.00
_cell.angle_beta   90.00
_cell.angle_gamma   90.00
#
_symmetry.space_group_name_H-M   'P 1'
#
loop_
_entity.id
_entity.type
_entity.pdbx_description
1 polymer ?
#
loop_
_entity_poly.entity_id
_entity_poly.type
_entity_poly.pdbx_seq_one_letter_code
_entity_poly.pdbx_strand_id
1 'polypeptide(L)'
;MSVLSNGKCSNANQQVIKKIKLRNKANKIIEKYHKDQFRKDGEKFVNHPIRVSKIIFSCDKNHPPLEITYLAGLLHDTIEDTEYTKQALLADFGEDVHKIVMECTEDKSKAWLERKKFSNKEYFYIHTF
;
A
#
# COMPACT_ATOMS: atom_id res chain seq x y z
N MET A 1 47.29 -2.21 16.52
CA MET A 1 46.10 -2.51 17.35
C MET A 1 44.86 -2.05 16.61
N SER A 2 43.94 -2.98 16.37
CA SER A 2 42.73 -2.76 15.55
C SER A 2 41.72 -1.89 16.30
N VAL A 3 41.26 -0.82 15.65
CA VAL A 3 40.18 0.04 16.15
C VAL A 3 38.86 -0.59 15.67
N LEU A 4 38.08 -1.15 16.59
CA LEU A 4 36.77 -1.72 16.29
C LEU A 4 35.78 -0.61 15.90
N SER A 5 35.21 -0.73 14.70
CA SER A 5 34.21 0.16 14.13
C SER A 5 32.84 -0.01 14.81
N ASN A 6 32.58 0.74 15.90
CA ASN A 6 31.32 0.70 16.65
C ASN A 6 30.12 1.42 15.98
N GLY A 7 30.15 1.71 14.68
CA GLY A 7 29.19 2.61 14.03
C GLY A 7 28.03 1.97 13.25
N LYS A 8 28.02 0.64 13.02
CA LYS A 8 27.08 0.01 12.07
C LYS A 8 25.83 -0.63 12.70
N CYS A 9 25.90 -1.11 13.94
CA CYS A 9 24.79 -1.84 14.57
C CYS A 9 23.65 -0.95 15.12
N SER A 10 23.93 0.30 15.52
CA SER A 10 22.93 1.23 16.06
C SER A 10 21.93 1.70 15.00
N ASN A 11 22.36 1.85 13.75
CA ASN A 11 21.53 2.34 12.64
C ASN A 11 20.54 1.27 12.15
N ALA A 12 20.95 0.00 12.07
CA ALA A 12 20.07 -1.09 11.64
C ALA A 12 18.87 -1.28 12.59
N ASN A 13 19.09 -1.22 13.90
CA ASN A 13 18.01 -1.31 14.90
C ASN A 13 17.04 -0.12 14.80
N GLN A 14 17.56 1.10 14.56
CA GLN A 14 16.73 2.29 14.36
C GLN A 14 15.78 2.12 13.15
N GLN A 15 16.31 1.58 12.04
CA GLN A 15 15.53 1.34 10.83
C GLN A 15 14.45 0.28 11.02
N VAL A 16 14.77 -0.83 11.69
CA VAL A 16 13.78 -1.89 12.01
C VAL A 16 12.65 -1.34 12.88
N ILE A 17 12.97 -0.56 13.92
CA ILE A 17 11.96 0.06 14.79
C ILE A 17 11.06 1.02 13.99
N LYS A 18 11.64 1.83 13.09
CA LYS A 18 10.87 2.73 12.22
C LYS A 18 9.88 1.96 11.34
N LYS A 19 10.31 0.85 10.74
CA LYS A 19 9.45 -0.01 9.92
C LYS A 19 8.28 -0.60 10.72
N ILE A 20 8.56 -1.16 11.90
CA ILE A 20 7.52 -1.71 12.79
C ILE A 20 6.50 -0.63 13.17
N LYS A 21 6.96 0.59 13.48
CA LYS A 21 6.07 1.73 13.78
C LYS A 21 5.15 2.06 12.60
N LEU A 22 5.67 2.11 11.38
CA LEU A 22 4.86 2.37 10.18
C LEU A 22 3.81 1.29 9.93
N ARG A 23 4.20 0.01 10.05
CA ARG A 23 3.25 -1.12 9.91
C ARG A 23 2.14 -1.08 10.95
N ASN A 24 2.50 -0.82 12.21
CA ASN A 24 1.51 -0.69 13.29
C ASN A 24 0.57 0.51 13.07
N LYS A 25 1.09 1.61 12.53
CA LYS A 25 0.27 2.76 12.16
C LYS A 25 -0.73 2.42 11.06
N ALA A 26 -0.27 1.74 10.00
CA ALA A 26 -1.14 1.30 8.91
C ALA A 26 -2.24 0.34 9.40
N ASN A 27 -1.91 -0.63 10.25
CA ASN A 27 -2.89 -1.52 10.88
C ASN A 27 -3.98 -0.76 11.65
N LYS A 28 -3.59 0.24 12.45
CA LYS A 28 -4.56 1.08 13.17
C LYS A 28 -5.47 1.88 12.24
N ILE A 29 -4.95 2.35 11.11
CA ILE A 29 -5.73 3.09 10.11
C ILE A 29 -6.75 2.16 9.47
N ILE A 30 -6.34 0.99 8.96
CA ILE A 30 -7.29 0.06 8.34
C ILE A 30 -8.34 -0.43 9.34
N GLU A 31 -7.96 -0.72 10.58
CA GLU A 31 -8.88 -1.14 11.63
C GLU A 31 -9.88 -0.04 11.99
N LYS A 32 -9.44 1.23 11.99
CA LYS A 32 -10.29 2.38 12.30
C LYS A 32 -11.27 2.70 11.17
N TYR A 33 -10.78 2.77 9.94
CA TYR A 33 -11.56 3.26 8.80
C TYR A 33 -12.41 2.18 8.13
N HIS A 34 -12.00 0.90 8.19
CA HIS A 34 -12.78 -0.23 7.70
C HIS A 34 -13.53 -0.98 8.82
N LYS A 35 -13.67 -0.39 10.03
CA LYS A 35 -14.23 -1.06 11.21
C LYS A 35 -15.67 -1.57 10.99
N ASP A 36 -16.47 -0.77 10.28
CA ASP A 36 -17.89 -1.01 10.04
C ASP A 36 -18.14 -1.59 8.64
N GLN A 37 -17.08 -1.93 7.91
CA GLN A 37 -17.18 -2.46 6.55
C GLN A 37 -17.10 -3.98 6.54
N PHE A 38 -18.04 -4.57 5.81
CA PHE A 38 -18.12 -6.01 5.62
C PHE A 38 -18.08 -6.34 4.13
N ARG A 39 -17.41 -7.44 3.80
CA ARG A 39 -17.44 -8.02 2.47
C ARG A 39 -18.79 -8.69 2.20
N LYS A 40 -19.05 -8.99 0.92
CA LYS A 40 -20.27 -9.67 0.46
C LYS A 40 -20.52 -11.03 1.13
N ASP A 41 -19.46 -11.66 1.63
CA ASP A 41 -19.45 -12.95 2.33
C ASP A 41 -19.65 -12.82 3.85
N GLY A 42 -19.77 -11.60 4.38
CA GLY A 42 -19.94 -11.32 5.81
C GLY A 42 -18.64 -11.18 6.60
N GLU A 43 -17.47 -11.35 5.96
CA GLU A 43 -16.18 -11.11 6.63
C GLU A 43 -15.89 -9.62 6.82
N LYS A 44 -15.14 -9.28 7.86
CA LYS A 44 -14.64 -7.91 8.07
C LYS A 44 -13.74 -7.49 6.91
N PHE A 45 -13.98 -6.30 6.36
CA PHE A 45 -13.23 -5.81 5.20
C PHE A 45 -11.72 -5.69 5.48
N VAL A 46 -11.32 -5.40 6.73
CA VAL A 46 -9.92 -5.35 7.18
C VAL A 46 -9.10 -6.59 6.77
N ASN A 47 -9.73 -7.76 6.66
CA ASN A 47 -9.06 -9.00 6.24
C ASN A 47 -8.58 -8.96 4.78
N HIS A 48 -9.22 -8.17 3.92
CA HIS A 48 -8.87 -8.08 2.50
C HIS A 48 -7.50 -7.41 2.30
N PRO A 49 -7.24 -6.17 2.77
CA PRO A 49 -5.91 -5.57 2.66
C PRO A 49 -4.81 -6.39 3.35
N ILE A 50 -5.12 -7.05 4.47
CA ILE A 50 -4.17 -7.95 5.14
C ILE A 50 -3.79 -9.13 4.24
N ARG A 51 -4.74 -9.76 3.55
CA ARG A 51 -4.45 -10.85 2.62
C ARG A 51 -3.63 -10.38 1.42
N VAL A 52 -3.97 -9.22 0.84
CA VAL A 52 -3.22 -8.65 -0.29
C VAL A 52 -1.77 -8.39 0.10
N SER A 53 -1.53 -7.74 1.24
CA SER A 53 -0.17 -7.48 1.74
C SER A 53 0.64 -8.75 2.01
N LYS A 54 0.00 -9.83 2.48
CA LYS A 54 0.65 -11.16 2.63
C LYS A 54 1.02 -11.80 1.30
N ILE A 55 0.19 -11.63 0.27
CA ILE A 55 0.49 -12.12 -1.09
C ILE A 55 1.68 -11.35 -1.64
N ILE A 56 1.71 -10.02 -1.52
CA ILE A 56 2.85 -9.18 -1.92
C ILE A 56 4.14 -9.67 -1.23
N PHE A 57 4.08 -10.02 0.05
CA PHE A 57 5.19 -10.61 0.80
C PHE A 57 5.62 -12.00 0.31
N SER A 58 4.72 -12.74 -0.33
CA SER A 58 4.95 -14.11 -0.79
C SER A 58 5.40 -14.19 -2.26
N CYS A 59 5.13 -13.14 -3.06
CA CYS A 59 5.39 -13.14 -4.51
C CYS A 59 6.86 -13.12 -4.89
N ASP A 60 7.75 -12.59 -4.02
CA ASP A 60 9.19 -12.56 -4.32
C ASP A 60 10.02 -12.92 -3.08
N LYS A 61 10.37 -14.20 -2.98
CA LYS A 61 11.21 -14.74 -1.90
C LYS A 61 12.69 -14.33 -2.06
N ASN A 62 13.11 -13.99 -3.27
CA ASN A 62 14.48 -13.61 -3.56
C ASN A 62 14.68 -12.11 -3.35
N HIS A 63 13.66 -11.30 -3.62
CA HIS A 63 13.64 -9.86 -3.40
C HIS A 63 12.42 -9.50 -2.55
N PRO A 64 12.51 -9.61 -1.21
CA PRO A 64 11.38 -9.31 -0.34
C PRO A 64 10.83 -7.93 -0.69
N PRO A 65 9.48 -7.78 -0.74
CA PRO A 65 8.91 -6.53 -1.21
C PRO A 65 9.40 -5.37 -0.36
N LEU A 66 9.66 -4.25 -1.04
CA LEU A 66 10.00 -3.01 -0.37
C LEU A 66 8.88 -2.65 0.61
N GLU A 67 9.26 -2.11 1.78
CA GLU A 67 8.28 -1.70 2.80
C GLU A 67 7.21 -0.77 2.24
N ILE A 68 7.57 0.06 1.26
CA ILE A 68 6.66 0.97 0.56
C ILE A 68 5.54 0.22 -0.17
N THR A 69 5.86 -0.90 -0.85
CA THR A 69 4.89 -1.71 -1.60
C THR A 69 3.99 -2.49 -0.64
N TYR A 70 4.55 -2.99 0.46
CA TYR A 70 3.77 -3.63 1.51
C TYR A 70 2.75 -2.65 2.13
N LEU A 71 3.20 -1.44 2.49
CA LEU A 71 2.33 -0.41 3.05
C LEU A 71 1.28 0.06 2.04
N ALA A 72 1.65 0.21 0.76
CA ALA A 72 0.71 0.58 -0.29
C ALA A 72 -0.37 -0.48 -0.48
N GLY A 73 -0.03 -1.76 -0.54
CA GLY A 73 -1.02 -2.84 -0.63
C GLY A 73 -1.95 -2.91 0.58
N LEU A 74 -1.45 -2.56 1.77
CA LEU A 74 -2.27 -2.50 2.98
C LEU A 74 -3.24 -1.31 2.99
N LEU A 75 -2.88 -0.20 2.33
CA LEU A 75 -3.62 1.06 2.37
C LEU A 75 -4.40 1.37 1.08
N HIS A 76 -4.29 0.54 0.03
CA HIS A 76 -4.80 0.85 -1.30
C HIS A 76 -6.29 1.23 -1.34
N ASP A 77 -7.13 0.51 -0.58
CA ASP A 77 -8.57 0.77 -0.50
C ASP A 77 -8.96 1.87 0.47
N THR A 78 -8.04 2.39 1.30
CA THR A 78 -8.40 3.34 2.37
C THR A 78 -8.86 4.68 1.81
N ILE A 79 -8.28 5.16 0.71
CA ILE A 79 -8.70 6.42 0.07
C ILE A 79 -9.99 6.21 -0.74
N GLU A 80 -10.19 5.02 -1.30
CA GLU A 80 -11.30 4.74 -2.20
C GLU A 80 -12.61 4.46 -1.46
N ASP A 81 -12.52 3.71 -0.35
CA ASP A 81 -13.68 3.17 0.35
C ASP A 81 -13.95 3.87 1.70
N THR A 82 -13.11 4.82 2.12
CA THR A 82 -13.25 5.47 3.44
C THR A 82 -13.02 6.99 3.38
N GLU A 83 -13.26 7.69 4.49
CA GLU A 83 -13.02 9.14 4.60
C GLU A 83 -11.54 9.53 4.75
N TYR A 84 -10.62 8.56 4.63
CA TYR A 84 -9.19 8.81 4.77
C TYR A 84 -8.64 9.61 3.58
N THR A 85 -8.01 10.75 3.87
CA THR A 85 -7.63 11.72 2.83
C THR A 85 -6.23 11.48 2.27
N LYS A 86 -6.03 11.90 1.01
CA LYS A 86 -4.74 11.88 0.31
C LYS A 86 -3.66 12.66 1.07
N GLN A 87 -4.04 13.81 1.62
CA GLN A 87 -3.15 14.65 2.43
C GLN A 87 -2.73 13.95 3.72
N ALA A 88 -3.65 13.24 4.39
CA ALA A 88 -3.33 12.47 5.59
C ALA A 88 -2.37 11.31 5.25
N LEU A 89 -2.61 10.59 4.14
CA LEU A 89 -1.70 9.54 3.68
C LEU A 89 -0.29 10.07 3.43
N LEU A 90 -0.17 11.20 2.73
CA LEU A 90 1.12 11.84 2.43
C LEU A 90 1.86 12.25 3.71
N ALA A 91 1.15 12.86 4.67
CA ALA A 91 1.73 13.25 5.96
C ALA A 91 2.15 12.03 6.80
N ASP A 92 1.39 10.95 6.74
CA ASP A 92 1.59 9.79 7.60
C ASP A 92 2.66 8.81 7.12
N PHE A 93 2.82 8.66 5.81
CA PHE A 93 3.68 7.64 5.19
C PHE A 93 4.71 8.19 4.20
N GLY A 94 4.60 9.47 3.83
CA GLY A 94 5.49 10.13 2.88
C GLY A 94 5.12 9.92 1.42
N GLU A 95 5.92 10.50 0.54
CA GLU A 95 5.62 10.63 -0.88
C GLU A 95 5.66 9.29 -1.64
N ASP A 96 6.59 8.40 -1.29
CA ASP A 96 6.75 7.12 -2.00
C ASP A 96 5.51 6.22 -1.86
N VAL A 97 4.98 6.09 -0.64
CA VAL A 97 3.76 5.31 -0.37
C VAL A 97 2.56 6.00 -1.00
N HIS A 98 2.47 7.33 -0.88
CA HIS A 98 1.38 8.11 -1.48
C HIS A 98 1.32 7.91 -3.00
N LYS A 99 2.44 7.96 -3.71
CA LYS A 99 2.48 7.75 -5.17
C LYS A 99 1.92 6.38 -5.57
N ILE A 100 2.40 5.31 -4.94
CA ILE A 100 1.97 3.94 -5.27
C ILE A 100 0.47 3.76 -4.97
N VAL A 101 -0.02 4.24 -3.82
CA VAL A 101 -1.44 4.15 -3.49
C VAL A 101 -2.29 4.93 -4.49
N MET A 102 -1.86 6.13 -4.86
CA MET A 102 -2.58 6.96 -5.84
C MET A 102 -2.65 6.34 -7.24
N GLU A 103 -1.65 5.56 -7.64
CA GLU A 103 -1.69 4.79 -8.88
C GLU A 103 -2.68 3.61 -8.83
N CYS A 104 -2.93 3.07 -7.63
CA CYS A 104 -3.88 1.97 -7.43
C CYS A 104 -5.31 2.43 -7.09
N THR A 105 -5.54 3.69 -6.77
CA THR A 105 -6.86 4.23 -6.43
C THR A 105 -7.63 4.65 -7.69
N GLU A 106 -8.84 4.12 -7.90
CA GLU A 106 -9.71 4.55 -8.99
C GLU A 106 -10.55 5.78 -8.61
N ASP A 107 -10.65 6.74 -9.53
CA ASP A 107 -11.56 7.88 -9.38
C ASP A 107 -13.01 7.47 -9.69
N LYS A 108 -13.77 7.11 -8.65
CA LYS A 108 -15.18 6.69 -8.75
C LYS A 108 -16.13 7.80 -9.22
N SER A 109 -15.71 9.07 -9.27
CA SER A 109 -16.57 10.15 -9.78
C SER A 109 -16.75 10.11 -11.30
N LYS A 110 -15.89 9.38 -12.01
CA LYS A 110 -15.97 9.20 -13.48
C LYS A 110 -16.87 8.02 -13.82
N ALA A 111 -17.64 8.11 -14.90
CA ALA A 111 -18.48 7.00 -15.34
C ALA A 111 -17.63 5.76 -15.70
N TRP A 112 -18.11 4.54 -15.43
CA TRP A 112 -17.40 3.29 -15.69
C TRP A 112 -16.87 3.16 -17.14
N LEU A 113 -17.64 3.68 -18.11
CA LEU A 113 -17.28 3.72 -19.53
C LEU A 113 -16.09 4.64 -19.82
N GLU A 114 -15.89 5.69 -19.03
CA GLU A 114 -14.76 6.60 -19.17
C GLU A 114 -13.49 6.00 -18.52
N ARG A 115 -13.64 5.23 -17.43
CA ARG A 115 -12.52 4.53 -16.77
C ARG A 115 -11.89 3.46 -17.66
N LYS A 116 -12.68 2.66 -18.37
CA LYS A 116 -12.16 1.59 -19.28
C LYS A 116 -11.53 2.10 -20.57
N LYS A 117 -11.87 3.31 -21.04
CA LYS A 117 -11.26 3.89 -22.25
C LYS A 117 -9.78 4.18 -22.09
N PHE A 118 -9.30 4.42 -20.86
CA PHE A 118 -7.89 4.73 -20.60
C PHE A 118 -7.01 3.46 -20.61
N SER A 119 -7.49 2.37 -19.99
CA SER A 119 -6.79 1.07 -20.01
C SER A 119 -6.73 0.44 -21.41
N ASN A 120 -7.74 0.67 -22.26
CA ASN A 120 -7.79 0.11 -23.62
C ASN A 120 -7.01 0.92 -24.68
N LYS A 121 -6.45 2.09 -24.36
CA LYS A 121 -5.76 2.91 -25.37
C LYS A 121 -4.41 2.31 -25.79
N GLU A 122 -3.79 1.51 -24.92
CA GLU A 122 -2.60 0.71 -25.25
C GLU A 122 -2.96 -0.58 -26.01
N TYR A 123 -4.15 -1.16 -25.74
CA TYR A 123 -4.61 -2.40 -26.38
C TYR A 123 -4.96 -2.23 -27.88
N PHE A 124 -5.30 -1.02 -28.32
CA PHE A 124 -5.60 -0.74 -29.73
C PHE A 124 -4.34 -0.56 -30.59
N TYR A 125 -3.20 -0.17 -30.01
CA TYR A 125 -1.96 0.05 -30.78
C TYR A 125 -1.14 -1.23 -31.02
N ILE A 126 -1.36 -2.29 -30.24
CA ILE A 126 -0.59 -3.55 -30.32
C ILE A 126 -1.27 -4.66 -31.16
N HIS A 127 -2.48 -4.43 -31.69
CA HIS A 127 -3.24 -5.42 -32.45
C HIS A 127 -3.66 -4.94 -33.85
N THR A 128 -2.93 -4.00 -34.44
CA THR A 128 -3.12 -3.58 -35.84
C THR A 128 -1.81 -3.59 -36.63
N PHE A 129 -1.10 -4.72 -36.56
CA PHE A 129 -0.12 -5.18 -37.54
C PHE A 129 -0.16 -6.70 -37.62
#